data_AF-A0A699ZLH3-F1
#
_entry.id   AF-A0A699ZLH3-F1
#
_cell.length_a   1.000
_cell.length_b   1.000
_cell.length_c   1.000
_cell.angle_alpha   90.00
_cell.angle_beta   90.00
_cell.angle_gamma   90.00
#
_symmetry.space_group_name_H-M   'P 1'
#
loop_
_entity.id
_entity.type
_entity.pdbx_description
1 polymer ?
#
loop_
_entity_poly.entity_id
_entity_poly.type
_entity_poly.pdbx_seq_one_letter_code
_entity_poly.pdbx_strand_id
1 'polypeptide(L)'
;MRLQDWYTVAADFVNASRTMEADIEMTKKLGWVREMYAWDVAVAKHRELIPMRTEHPAVAKPLRMGGAPKLESTTIVQPPFDEGLGQAALCHYTWGALYHKGLPSKGVKPFYTWEKRDYNNINHVLKVPHIPMPPEYNDSWSSTVFLEFDAPLTRKRHDLVVLMLTQ
;
A
#
# COMPACT_ATOMS: atom_id res chain seq x y z
N MET A 1 -1.08 20.22 -10.45
CA MET A 1 -1.66 20.16 -11.80
C MET A 1 -2.69 21.27 -11.92
N ARG A 2 -2.69 22.05 -13.00
CA ARG A 2 -3.69 23.10 -13.22
C ARG A 2 -4.97 22.49 -13.79
N LEU A 3 -6.09 23.21 -13.70
CA LEU A 3 -7.38 22.74 -14.23
C LEU A 3 -7.30 22.42 -15.73
N GLN A 4 -6.58 23.22 -16.51
CA GLN A 4 -6.42 22.99 -17.94
C GLN A 4 -5.63 21.70 -18.25
N ASP A 5 -4.59 21.43 -17.48
CA ASP A 5 -3.79 20.20 -17.59
C ASP A 5 -4.68 18.97 -17.32
N TRP A 6 -5.61 19.09 -16.37
CA TRP A 6 -6.56 18.04 -16.02
C TRP A 6 -7.51 17.72 -17.19
N TYR A 7 -8.02 18.70 -17.93
CA TYR A 7 -8.87 18.44 -19.10
C TYR A 7 -8.14 17.65 -20.19
N THR A 8 -6.87 17.97 -20.45
CA THR A 8 -6.05 17.25 -21.42
C THR A 8 -5.84 15.80 -21.00
N VAL A 9 -5.45 15.58 -19.75
CA VAL A 9 -5.16 14.24 -19.22
C VAL A 9 -6.44 13.41 -19.11
N ALA A 10 -7.56 14.02 -18.70
CA ALA A 10 -8.86 13.35 -18.63
C ALA A 10 -9.36 12.86 -19.99
N ALA A 11 -9.15 13.63 -21.06
CA ALA A 11 -9.49 13.19 -22.41
C ALA A 11 -8.68 11.95 -22.84
N ASP A 12 -7.38 11.94 -22.55
CA ASP A 12 -6.52 10.79 -22.83
C ASP A 12 -6.82 9.58 -21.95
N PHE A 13 -7.21 9.80 -20.69
CA PHE A 13 -7.71 8.75 -19.80
C PHE A 13 -8.94 8.07 -20.40
N VAL A 14 -9.96 8.86 -20.80
CA VAL A 14 -11.18 8.30 -21.43
C VAL A 14 -10.86 7.51 -22.70
N ASN A 15 -9.92 7.98 -23.52
CA ASN A 15 -9.50 7.27 -24.73
C ASN A 15 -8.76 5.96 -24.40
N ALA A 16 -7.86 5.99 -23.40
CA ALA A 16 -7.15 4.80 -22.94
C ALA A 16 -8.13 3.77 -22.35
N SER A 17 -9.07 4.19 -21.50
CA SER A 17 -10.10 3.32 -20.92
C SER A 17 -10.93 2.63 -21.99
N ARG A 18 -11.44 3.39 -22.98
CA ARG A 18 -12.19 2.82 -24.12
C ARG A 18 -11.36 1.81 -24.92
N THR A 19 -10.09 2.11 -25.13
CA THR A 19 -9.18 1.22 -25.87
C THR A 19 -8.96 -0.09 -25.10
N MET A 20 -8.72 0.00 -23.79
CA MET A 20 -8.52 -1.18 -22.93
C MET A 20 -9.81 -2.00 -22.76
N GLU A 21 -10.97 -1.35 -22.71
CA GLU A 21 -12.28 -2.01 -22.61
C GLU A 21 -12.68 -2.73 -23.90
N ALA A 22 -12.32 -2.18 -25.06
CA ALA A 22 -12.56 -2.82 -26.35
C ALA A 22 -11.69 -4.07 -26.59
N ASP A 23 -10.57 -4.20 -25.85
CA ASP A 23 -9.67 -5.34 -25.93
C ASP A 23 -10.08 -6.42 -24.91
N ILE A 24 -10.54 -7.57 -25.43
CA ILE A 24 -10.99 -8.72 -24.63
C ILE A 24 -9.85 -9.31 -23.78
N GLU A 25 -8.64 -9.37 -24.33
CA GLU A 25 -7.47 -9.89 -23.62
C GLU A 25 -7.05 -8.95 -22.49
N MET A 26 -7.06 -7.63 -22.72
CA MET A 26 -6.78 -6.65 -21.67
C MET A 26 -7.86 -6.68 -20.59
N THR A 27 -9.14 -6.72 -20.97
CA THR A 27 -10.25 -6.79 -20.02
C THR A 27 -10.16 -8.03 -19.15
N LYS A 28 -9.80 -9.18 -19.74
CA LYS A 28 -9.60 -10.43 -18.99
C LYS A 28 -8.39 -10.39 -18.06
N LYS A 29 -7.26 -9.84 -18.50
CA LYS A 29 -6.01 -9.82 -17.72
C LYS A 29 -5.97 -8.75 -16.63
N LEU A 30 -6.47 -7.56 -16.94
CA LEU A 30 -6.43 -6.40 -16.05
C LEU A 30 -7.71 -6.28 -15.20
N GLY A 31 -8.83 -6.85 -15.64
CA GLY A 31 -10.07 -6.83 -14.86
C GLY A 31 -10.48 -5.41 -14.45
N TRP A 32 -10.72 -5.23 -13.15
CA TRP A 32 -11.16 -3.94 -12.58
C TRP A 32 -10.02 -2.91 -12.43
N VAL A 33 -8.74 -3.33 -12.41
CA VAL A 33 -7.60 -2.40 -12.29
C VAL A 33 -7.26 -1.72 -13.62
N ARG A 34 -7.92 -2.07 -14.72
CA ARG A 34 -7.68 -1.47 -16.05
C ARG A 34 -7.81 0.05 -16.05
N GLU A 35 -8.77 0.61 -15.31
CA GLU A 35 -8.98 2.06 -15.24
C GLU A 35 -7.81 2.76 -14.56
N MET A 36 -7.17 2.12 -13.56
CA MET A 36 -5.95 2.66 -12.95
C MET A 36 -4.81 2.70 -13.97
N TYR A 37 -4.65 1.64 -14.77
CA TYR A 37 -3.65 1.62 -15.84
C TYR A 37 -3.97 2.61 -16.97
N ALA A 38 -5.24 2.82 -17.31
CA ALA A 38 -5.64 3.83 -18.28
C ALA A 38 -5.25 5.23 -17.81
N TRP A 39 -5.40 5.52 -16.51
CA TRP A 39 -4.92 6.75 -15.90
C TRP A 39 -3.40 6.87 -15.98
N ASP A 40 -2.67 5.81 -15.62
CA ASP A 40 -1.20 5.80 -15.70
C ASP A 40 -0.69 6.06 -17.13
N VAL A 41 -1.34 5.46 -18.13
CA VAL A 41 -1.04 5.70 -19.55
C VAL A 41 -1.31 7.16 -19.91
N ALA A 42 -2.46 7.72 -19.50
CA ALA A 42 -2.80 9.11 -19.78
C ALA A 42 -1.78 10.07 -19.16
N VAL A 43 -1.44 9.90 -17.88
CA VAL A 43 -0.45 10.73 -17.18
C VAL A 43 0.93 10.57 -17.82
N ALA A 44 1.32 9.35 -18.20
CA ALA A 44 2.61 9.09 -18.83
C ALA A 44 2.80 9.78 -20.19
N LYS A 45 1.70 10.13 -20.89
CA LYS A 45 1.73 10.90 -22.14
C LYS A 45 1.96 12.40 -21.94
N HIS A 46 1.73 12.92 -20.73
CA HIS A 46 1.78 14.36 -20.41
C HIS A 46 2.76 14.67 -19.28
N ARG A 47 3.99 14.11 -19.34
CA ARG A 47 5.02 14.29 -18.29
C ARG A 47 5.45 15.75 -18.12
N GLU A 48 5.28 16.56 -19.16
CA GLU A 48 5.53 18.00 -19.18
C GLU A 48 4.44 18.80 -18.44
N LEU A 49 3.21 18.28 -18.36
CA LEU A 49 2.10 18.90 -17.63
C LEU A 49 2.03 18.40 -16.19
N ILE A 50 2.42 17.15 -15.97
CA ILE A 50 2.40 16.48 -14.68
C ILE A 50 3.84 16.07 -14.32
N PRO A 51 4.59 16.92 -13.59
CA PRO A 51 5.91 16.55 -13.11
C PRO A 51 5.76 15.37 -12.14
N MET A 52 6.17 14.19 -12.61
CA MET A 52 6.19 12.97 -11.80
C MET A 52 7.52 12.85 -11.08
N ARG A 53 7.48 12.69 -9.76
CA ARG A 53 8.62 12.28 -8.96
C ARG A 53 8.50 10.78 -8.69
N THR A 54 9.45 9.99 -9.17
CA THR A 54 9.58 8.59 -8.77
C THR A 54 10.47 8.51 -7.54
N GLU A 55 9.96 7.92 -6.47
CA GLU A 55 10.71 7.63 -5.25
C GLU A 55 10.86 6.11 -5.11
N HIS A 56 11.96 5.65 -4.53
CA HIS A 56 12.11 4.23 -4.22
C HIS A 56 11.42 3.90 -2.89
N PRO A 57 10.75 2.73 -2.78
CA PRO A 57 10.19 2.27 -1.51
C PRO A 57 11.30 2.08 -0.49
N ALA A 58 10.90 2.05 0.78
CA ALA A 58 11.80 2.17 1.92
C ALA A 58 12.73 0.95 2.11
N VAL A 59 12.54 -0.10 1.30
CA VAL A 59 13.30 -1.34 1.36
C VAL A 59 14.07 -1.57 0.05
N ALA A 60 15.38 -1.70 0.20
CA ALA A 60 16.33 -2.36 -0.71
C ALA A 60 16.89 -1.58 -1.90
N LYS A 61 17.95 -0.78 -1.63
CA LYS A 61 19.26 -1.08 -2.23
C LYS A 61 20.31 -1.17 -1.12
N PRO A 62 21.29 -2.09 -1.20
CA PRO A 62 22.57 -1.85 -0.56
C PRO A 62 23.14 -0.60 -1.22
N LEU A 63 23.34 0.47 -0.44
CA LEU A 63 24.18 1.57 -0.89
C LEU A 63 25.55 0.99 -1.26
N ARG A 64 26.08 1.36 -2.43
CA ARG A 64 27.52 1.23 -2.68
C ARG A 64 28.25 1.84 -1.48
N MET A 65 28.97 1.00 -0.74
CA MET A 65 29.84 1.31 0.39
C MET A 65 29.30 2.31 1.44
N GLY A 66 28.69 1.79 2.51
CA GLY A 66 28.85 2.36 3.85
C GLY A 66 27.80 3.36 4.38
N GLY A 67 26.68 3.59 3.69
CA GLY A 67 25.59 4.45 4.20
C GLY A 67 24.38 3.65 4.70
N ALA A 68 23.72 4.13 5.78
CA ALA A 68 22.43 3.59 6.22
C ALA A 68 21.35 3.81 5.13
N PRO A 69 20.44 2.85 4.89
CA PRO A 69 19.36 3.03 3.91
C PRO A 69 18.49 4.22 4.33
N LYS A 70 18.42 5.24 3.48
CA LYS A 70 17.47 6.35 3.68
C LYS A 70 16.12 5.90 3.12
N LEU A 71 15.11 5.86 3.97
CA LEU A 71 13.71 5.64 3.58
C LEU A 71 13.30 6.88 2.77
N GLU A 72 13.27 6.78 1.42
CA GLU A 72 13.17 7.97 0.55
C GLU A 72 11.74 8.44 0.28
N SER A 73 10.72 7.59 0.48
CA SER A 73 9.38 8.05 0.14
C SER A 73 8.91 9.14 1.10
N THR A 74 8.50 10.27 0.52
CA THR A 74 7.95 11.42 1.26
C THR A 74 6.42 11.37 1.34
N THR A 75 5.79 10.44 0.65
CA THR A 75 4.34 10.39 0.48
C THR A 75 3.71 9.31 1.35
N ILE A 76 3.97 8.04 1.04
CA ILE A 76 3.33 6.89 1.68
C ILE A 76 4.33 5.84 2.13
N VAL A 77 4.02 5.14 3.22
CA VAL A 77 4.59 3.84 3.59
C VAL A 77 3.50 2.79 3.65
N GLN A 78 3.85 1.54 3.34
CA GLN A 78 2.92 0.43 3.28
C GLN A 78 3.46 -0.82 3.99
N PRO A 79 3.02 -1.08 5.23
CA PRO A 79 3.19 -2.40 5.85
C PRO A 79 2.52 -3.50 5.01
N PRO A 80 3.00 -4.75 5.05
CA PRO A 80 4.19 -5.19 5.76
C PRO A 80 5.50 -4.97 4.99
N PHE A 81 5.43 -4.39 3.79
CA PHE A 81 6.59 -4.22 2.92
C PHE A 81 7.58 -3.23 3.54
N ASP A 82 7.10 -2.06 3.98
CA ASP A 82 7.94 -1.08 4.66
C ASP A 82 8.06 -1.38 6.15
N GLU A 83 9.27 -1.17 6.71
CA GLU A 83 9.57 -1.45 8.11
C GLU A 83 9.42 -0.24 9.03
N GLY A 84 9.18 0.96 8.52
CA GLY A 84 9.04 2.16 9.35
C GLY A 84 8.60 3.38 8.54
N LEU A 85 8.12 4.41 9.25
CA LEU A 85 7.55 5.62 8.64
C LEU A 85 8.54 6.40 7.76
N GLY A 86 9.80 6.47 8.18
CA GLY A 86 10.82 7.21 7.43
C GLY A 86 10.45 8.69 7.25
N GLN A 87 10.39 9.15 5.99
CA GLN A 87 9.97 10.51 5.63
C GLN A 87 8.53 10.58 5.11
N ALA A 88 7.78 9.48 5.13
CA ALA A 88 6.44 9.47 4.57
C ALA A 88 5.49 10.29 5.46
N ALA A 89 4.58 11.01 4.80
CA ALA A 89 3.55 11.78 5.47
C ALA A 89 2.34 10.92 5.89
N LEU A 90 2.17 9.73 5.29
CA LEU A 90 0.96 8.92 5.42
C LEU A 90 1.31 7.43 5.51
N CYS A 91 0.53 6.69 6.30
CA CYS A 91 0.49 5.24 6.23
C CYS A 91 -0.61 4.82 5.25
N HIS A 92 -0.25 4.07 4.21
CA HIS A 92 -1.20 3.45 3.30
C HIS A 92 -1.26 1.95 3.58
N TYR A 93 -2.46 1.38 3.60
CA TYR A 93 -2.62 -0.06 3.70
C TYR A 93 -3.75 -0.52 2.78
N THR A 94 -3.48 -1.57 2.01
CA THR A 94 -4.43 -2.04 0.99
C THR A 94 -5.63 -2.80 1.60
N TRP A 95 -5.41 -3.59 2.65
CA TRP A 95 -6.43 -4.50 3.23
C TRP A 95 -6.60 -4.34 4.77
N GLY A 96 -5.78 -4.97 5.60
CA GLY A 96 -5.53 -4.59 7.00
C GLY A 96 -4.38 -5.42 7.59
N ALA A 97 -4.08 -5.38 8.89
CA ALA A 97 -2.90 -6.06 9.46
C ALA A 97 -3.25 -7.44 10.04
N LEU A 98 -2.54 -8.50 9.60
CA LEU A 98 -2.75 -9.87 10.06
C LEU A 98 -1.49 -10.45 10.69
N TYR A 99 -1.52 -10.92 11.95
CA TYR A 99 -0.34 -11.50 12.61
C TYR A 99 -0.48 -13.01 12.73
N HIS A 100 0.52 -13.76 12.28
CA HIS A 100 0.53 -15.22 12.21
C HIS A 100 1.70 -15.81 12.99
N LYS A 101 1.47 -16.84 13.82
CA LYS A 101 2.56 -17.60 14.49
C LYS A 101 3.11 -18.68 13.55
N GLY A 102 3.75 -18.24 12.48
CA GLY A 102 4.24 -19.06 11.37
C GLY A 102 3.89 -18.45 10.02
N LEU A 103 4.41 -19.01 8.94
CA LEU A 103 4.29 -18.45 7.59
C LEU A 103 2.84 -18.48 7.07
N PRO A 104 2.19 -17.33 6.78
CA PRO A 104 0.86 -17.29 6.16
C PRO A 104 0.76 -18.08 4.86
N SER A 105 1.83 -18.13 4.05
CA SER A 105 1.87 -18.92 2.80
C SER A 105 1.62 -20.41 3.01
N LYS A 106 1.85 -20.91 4.24
CA LYS A 106 1.57 -22.30 4.64
C LYS A 106 0.17 -22.49 5.23
N GLY A 107 -0.71 -21.50 5.11
CA GLY A 107 -2.09 -21.57 5.59
C GLY A 107 -2.23 -21.41 7.11
N VAL A 108 -1.20 -20.89 7.79
CA VAL A 108 -1.28 -20.55 9.23
C VAL A 108 -2.35 -19.47 9.40
N LYS A 109 -3.27 -19.65 10.36
CA LYS A 109 -4.31 -18.65 10.65
C LYS A 109 -3.75 -17.48 11.48
N PRO A 110 -4.27 -16.25 11.29
CA PRO A 110 -3.86 -15.12 12.11
C PRO A 110 -4.37 -15.28 13.55
N PHE A 111 -3.56 -14.86 14.53
CA PHE A 111 -3.97 -14.72 15.93
C PHE A 111 -4.40 -13.29 16.27
N TYR A 112 -4.04 -12.32 15.43
CA TYR A 112 -4.55 -10.95 15.47
C TYR A 112 -4.92 -10.54 14.04
N THR A 113 -6.05 -9.86 13.92
CA THR A 113 -6.61 -9.41 12.65
C THR A 113 -7.23 -8.04 12.82
N TRP A 114 -6.87 -7.12 11.94
CA TRP A 114 -7.68 -5.96 11.60
C TRP A 114 -7.87 -5.93 10.08
N GLU A 115 -9.11 -5.80 9.61
CA GLU A 115 -9.43 -5.71 8.18
C GLU A 115 -10.41 -4.56 7.92
N LYS A 116 -10.03 -3.60 7.08
CA LYS A 116 -10.91 -2.56 6.52
C LYS A 116 -12.24 -3.10 5.93
N ARG A 117 -12.23 -4.25 5.24
CA ARG A 117 -13.39 -4.89 4.59
C ARG A 117 -14.44 -5.39 5.58
N ASP A 118 -14.06 -5.63 6.83
CA ASP A 118 -14.99 -5.95 7.91
C ASP A 118 -15.87 -4.73 8.24
N TYR A 119 -15.46 -3.52 7.81
CA TYR A 119 -16.13 -2.25 8.07
C TYR A 119 -17.01 -1.77 6.90
N ASN A 120 -17.73 -2.67 6.23
CA ASN A 120 -18.59 -2.34 5.08
C ASN A 120 -20.06 -1.97 5.45
N ASN A 121 -20.43 -2.04 6.73
CA ASN A 121 -21.76 -1.69 7.21
C ASN A 121 -21.91 -0.17 7.42
N ILE A 122 -23.04 0.41 6.98
CA ILE A 122 -23.37 1.83 7.18
C ILE A 122 -23.27 2.27 8.65
N ASN A 123 -23.56 1.38 9.60
CA ASN A 123 -23.46 1.68 11.02
C ASN A 123 -22.02 2.03 11.44
N HIS A 124 -21.00 1.45 10.78
CA HIS A 124 -19.60 1.78 11.04
C HIS A 124 -19.22 3.17 10.51
N VAL A 125 -19.92 3.67 9.48
CA VAL A 125 -19.74 5.03 8.95
C VAL A 125 -20.33 6.06 9.92
N LEU A 126 -21.51 5.77 10.48
CA LEU A 126 -22.18 6.65 11.43
C LEU A 126 -21.53 6.65 12.81
N LYS A 127 -20.96 5.52 13.22
CA LYS A 127 -20.25 5.36 14.48
C LYS A 127 -18.98 4.54 14.23
N VAL A 128 -17.86 5.25 14.13
CA VAL A 128 -16.55 4.63 13.91
C VAL A 128 -16.29 3.64 15.07
N PRO A 129 -16.19 2.33 14.76
CA PRO A 129 -15.93 1.33 15.78
C PRO A 129 -14.50 1.46 16.30
N HIS A 130 -14.28 1.04 17.55
CA HIS A 130 -12.94 0.97 18.09
C HIS A 130 -12.14 -0.10 17.33
N ILE A 131 -11.04 0.30 16.72
CA ILE A 131 -10.12 -0.60 16.03
C ILE A 131 -9.41 -1.46 17.07
N PRO A 132 -9.47 -2.80 17.01
CA PRO A 132 -8.72 -3.65 17.93
C PRO A 132 -7.23 -3.42 17.73
N MET A 133 -6.51 -3.07 18.79
CA MET A 133 -5.06 -2.91 18.75
C MET A 133 -4.37 -4.28 18.75
N PRO A 134 -3.22 -4.43 18.07
CA PRO A 134 -2.43 -5.65 18.18
C PRO A 134 -1.93 -5.82 19.62
N PRO A 135 -1.64 -7.07 20.05
CA PRO A 135 -1.04 -7.28 21.37
C PRO A 135 0.35 -6.65 21.43
N GLU A 136 0.81 -6.35 22.65
CA GLU A 136 2.14 -5.79 22.88
C GLU A 136 3.23 -6.63 22.20
N TYR A 137 4.20 -5.95 21.58
CA TYR A 137 5.31 -6.61 20.93
C TYR A 137 6.12 -7.44 21.93
N ASN A 138 6.44 -8.66 21.53
CA ASN A 138 7.30 -9.56 22.28
C ASN A 138 8.58 -9.83 21.47
N ASP A 139 9.75 -9.62 22.07
CA ASP A 139 11.04 -9.78 21.36
C ASP A 139 11.26 -11.20 20.80
N SER A 140 10.61 -12.22 21.39
CA SER A 140 10.63 -13.60 20.87
C SER A 140 9.89 -13.79 19.54
N TRP A 141 9.12 -12.79 19.09
CA TRP A 141 8.33 -12.84 17.85
C TRP A 141 9.13 -12.59 16.59
N SER A 142 10.29 -11.97 16.70
CA SER A 142 11.13 -11.54 15.55
C SER A 142 11.42 -12.64 14.52
N SER A 143 11.41 -13.91 14.93
CA SER A 143 11.63 -15.08 14.07
C SER A 143 10.45 -16.05 13.98
N THR A 144 9.35 -15.79 14.71
CA THR A 144 8.23 -16.73 14.85
C THR A 144 6.89 -16.15 14.43
N VAL A 145 6.78 -14.82 14.35
CA VAL A 145 5.57 -14.14 13.91
C VAL A 145 5.78 -13.45 12.58
N PHE A 146 4.81 -13.61 11.70
CA PHE A 146 4.82 -13.11 10.34
C PHE A 146 3.54 -12.33 10.06
N LEU A 147 3.67 -11.28 9.26
CA LEU A 147 2.58 -10.59 8.59
C LEU A 147 2.29 -11.26 7.25
N GLU A 148 1.36 -10.71 6.49
CA GLU A 148 1.08 -11.13 5.12
C GLU A 148 2.33 -11.18 4.24
N PHE A 149 2.27 -11.99 3.19
CA PHE A 149 3.39 -12.23 2.27
C PHE A 149 4.65 -12.78 2.96
N ASP A 150 4.47 -13.51 4.08
CA ASP A 150 5.54 -14.08 4.90
C ASP A 150 6.55 -13.04 5.42
N ALA A 151 6.14 -11.77 5.54
CA ALA A 151 7.00 -10.72 6.04
C ALA A 151 7.23 -10.88 7.55
N PRO A 152 8.47 -10.98 8.05
CA PRO A 152 8.73 -11.18 9.48
C PRO A 152 8.30 -9.97 10.30
N LEU A 153 7.60 -10.19 11.41
CA LEU A 153 7.18 -9.12 12.30
C LEU A 153 8.35 -8.63 13.16
N THR A 154 9.04 -7.59 12.69
CA THR A 154 10.05 -6.88 13.47
C THR A 154 9.40 -5.83 14.39
N ARG A 155 10.12 -5.38 15.42
CA ARG A 155 9.68 -4.27 16.29
C ARG A 155 9.24 -3.05 15.47
N LYS A 156 10.02 -2.67 14.45
CA LYS A 156 9.71 -1.51 13.62
C LYS A 156 8.43 -1.69 12.79
N ARG A 157 8.20 -2.87 12.21
CA ARG A 157 6.94 -3.20 11.53
C ARG A 157 5.75 -3.17 12.49
N HIS A 158 5.92 -3.71 13.69
CA HIS A 158 4.88 -3.65 14.72
C HIS A 158 4.54 -2.20 15.07
N ASP A 159 5.55 -1.37 15.33
CA ASP A 159 5.36 0.05 15.64
C ASP A 159 4.67 0.81 14.52
N LEU A 160 5.01 0.49 13.26
CA LEU A 160 4.36 1.08 12.10
C LEU A 160 2.89 0.66 11.99
N VAL A 161 2.56 -0.61 12.28
CA VAL A 161 1.17 -1.08 12.34
C VAL A 161 0.42 -0.38 13.48
N VAL A 162 1.01 -0.25 14.66
CA VAL A 162 0.41 0.48 15.79
C VAL A 162 0.16 1.93 15.42
N LEU A 163 1.15 2.62 14.86
CA LEU A 163 1.01 4.01 14.39
C LEU A 163 -0.09 4.17 13.34
N MET A 164 -0.24 3.19 12.44
CA MET A 164 -1.29 3.21 11.42
C MET A 164 -2.68 3.10 12.04
N LEU A 165 -2.84 2.31 13.11
CA LEU A 165 -4.15 2.07 13.74
C LEU A 165 -4.55 3.15 14.75
N THR A 166 -3.62 4.04 15.13
CA THR A 166 -3.86 5.14 16.08
C THR A 166 -4.07 6.50 15.43
N GLN A 167 -3.85 6.63 14.12
CA GLN A 167 -4.17 7.84 13.33
C GLN A 167 -5.66 7.89 13.00
#